data_AF-A0A9D2DBN3-F1
#
_entry.id   AF-A0A9D2DBN3-F1
#
_cell.length_a   1.000
_cell.length_b   1.000
_cell.length_c   1.000
_cell.angle_alpha   90.00
_cell.angle_beta   90.00
_cell.angle_gamma   90.00
#
_symmetry.space_group_name_H-M   'P 1'
#
loop_
_entity.id
_entity.type
_entity.pdbx_description
1 polymer ?
#
loop_
_entity_poly.entity_id
_entity_poly.type
_entity_poly.pdbx_seq_one_letter_code
_entity_poly.pdbx_strand_id
1 'polypeptide(L)' 'IIPNSNSEKITHGIFYTAITRAKKRLKIYWSAETMDKIVKSFSVDETKQRSLEIVKSKLGI' A
#
# COMPACT_ATOMS: atom_id res chain seq x y z
N ILE A 1 11.88 -15.05 -3.79
CA ILE A 1 12.36 -13.80 -3.16
C ILE A 1 11.98 -12.64 -4.08
N ILE A 2 11.49 -11.52 -3.56
CA ILE A 2 11.13 -10.32 -4.35
C ILE A 2 12.44 -9.54 -4.56
N PRO A 3 12.93 -9.41 -5.79
CA PRO A 3 14.10 -8.59 -6.07
C PRO A 3 13.73 -7.12 -6.05
N ASN A 4 14.69 -6.25 -5.72
CA ASN A 4 14.50 -4.81 -5.67
C ASN A 4 14.00 -4.24 -7.02
N SER A 5 14.42 -4.82 -8.15
CA SER A 5 13.96 -4.43 -9.50
C SER A 5 12.44 -4.60 -9.72
N ASN A 6 11.80 -5.45 -8.91
CA ASN A 6 10.37 -5.75 -9.05
C ASN A 6 9.53 -5.06 -7.98
N SER A 7 10.15 -4.38 -7.00
CA SER A 7 9.42 -3.74 -5.89
C SER A 7 8.39 -2.72 -6.38
N GLU A 8 8.71 -2.01 -7.46
CA GLU A 8 7.87 -0.95 -8.05
C GLU A 8 6.61 -1.49 -8.74
N LYS A 9 6.62 -2.78 -9.10
CA LYS A 9 5.45 -3.46 -9.66
C LYS A 9 4.51 -3.98 -8.57
N ILE A 10 4.92 -3.96 -7.30
CA ILE A 10 4.11 -4.38 -6.16
C ILE A 10 3.24 -3.19 -5.73
N THR A 11 2.06 -3.08 -6.34
CA THR A 11 1.06 -2.08 -5.98
C THR A 11 0.29 -2.50 -4.72
N HIS A 12 -0.41 -1.55 -4.11
CA HIS A 12 -1.24 -1.81 -2.92
C HIS A 12 -2.27 -2.91 -3.19
N GLY A 13 -2.93 -2.92 -4.35
CA GLY A 13 -3.91 -3.95 -4.71
C GLY A 13 -3.30 -5.35 -4.84
N ILE A 14 -2.12 -5.48 -5.44
CA ILE A 14 -1.41 -6.76 -5.56
C ILE A 14 -1.01 -7.27 -4.16
N PHE A 15 -0.46 -6.37 -3.33
CA PHE A 15 -0.03 -6.71 -1.98
C PHE A 15 -1.20 -7.08 -1.06
N TYR A 16 -2.27 -6.29 -1.09
CA TYR A 16 -3.53 -6.54 -0.37
C TYR A 16 -4.16 -7.88 -0.76
N THR A 17 -4.17 -8.20 -2.05
CA THR A 17 -4.70 -9.47 -2.55
C THR A 17 -3.86 -10.66 -2.06
N ALA A 18 -2.53 -10.52 -2.06
CA ALA A 18 -1.65 -11.57 -1.54
C ALA A 18 -1.89 -11.85 -0.05
N ILE A 19 -2.13 -10.80 0.75
CA ILE A 19 -2.48 -10.90 2.18
C ILE A 19 -3.84 -11.58 2.36
N THR A 20 -4.89 -11.04 1.74
CA THR A 20 -6.28 -11.49 1.99
C THR A 20 -6.61 -12.84 1.37
N ARG A 21 -5.92 -13.24 0.29
CA ARG A 21 -6.10 -14.56 -0.34
C ARG A 21 -5.39 -15.69 0.43
N ALA A 22 -4.42 -15.38 1.29
CA ALA A 22 -3.73 -16.39 2.08
C ALA A 22 -4.65 -16.97 3.18
N LYS A 23 -4.95 -18.27 3.11
CA LYS A 23 -5.91 -18.92 4.03
C LYS A 23 -5.35 -19.35 5.39
N LYS A 24 -4.02 -19.51 5.52
CA LYS A 24 -3.39 -20.04 6.74
C LYS A 24 -2.17 -19.23 7.16
N ARG A 25 -1.08 -19.35 6.40
CA ARG A 25 0.17 -18.62 6.65
C ARG A 25 0.67 -18.01 5.35
N LEU A 26 0.93 -16.71 5.36
CA LEU A 26 1.63 -16.02 4.29
C LEU A 26 3.08 -15.81 4.73
N LYS A 27 4.03 -16.23 3.89
CA LYS A 27 5.44 -15.93 4.09
C LYS A 27 5.95 -15.16 2.89
N ILE A 28 6.45 -13.95 3.14
CA ILE A 28 6.97 -13.06 2.11
C ILE A 28 8.49 -13.09 2.20
N TYR A 29 9.14 -13.24 1.04
CA TYR A 29 10.60 -13.31 0.94
C TYR A 29 11.09 -12.06 0.22
N TRP A 30 11.84 -11.21 0.90
CA TRP A 30 12.38 -9.94 0.40
C TRP A 30 13.58 -9.52 1.26
N SER A 31 14.35 -8.51 0.82
CA SER A 31 15.31 -7.82 1.70
C SER A 31 14.60 -6.81 2.59
N ALA A 32 15.29 -6.33 3.63
CA ALA A 32 14.79 -5.25 4.49
C ALA A 32 14.54 -3.96 3.67
N GLU A 33 15.42 -3.60 2.73
CA GLU A 33 15.21 -2.41 1.90
C GLU A 33 14.01 -2.56 0.97
N THR A 34 13.83 -3.76 0.40
CA THR A 34 12.70 -4.05 -0.50
C THR A 34 11.38 -3.96 0.27
N MET A 35 11.34 -4.46 1.50
CA MET A 35 10.17 -4.35 2.39
C MET A 35 9.86 -2.88 2.70
N ASP A 36 10.87 -2.10 3.11
CA ASP A 36 10.70 -0.68 3.44
C ASP A 36 10.17 0.12 2.24
N LYS A 37 10.74 -0.11 1.05
CA LYS A 37 10.28 0.54 -0.20
C LYS A 37 8.82 0.22 -0.53
N ILE A 38 8.42 -1.04 -0.39
CA ILE A 38 7.04 -1.49 -0.67
C ILE A 38 6.07 -0.94 0.38
N VAL A 39 6.42 -0.97 1.67
CA VAL A 39 5.51 -0.49 2.73
C VAL A 39 5.34 1.03 2.64
N LYS A 40 6.43 1.77 2.38
CA LYS A 40 6.37 3.23 2.23
C LYS A 40 5.56 3.66 1.01
N SER A 41 5.54 2.89 -0.08
CA SER A 41 4.72 3.22 -1.25
C SER A 41 3.21 3.12 -0.99
N PHE A 42 2.80 2.55 0.14
CA PHE A 42 1.39 2.49 0.57
C PHE A 42 0.98 3.62 1.53
N SER A 43 1.92 4.49 1.92
CA SER A 43 1.65 5.61 2.82
C SER A 43 0.69 6.59 2.16
N VAL A 44 -0.49 6.73 2.78
CA VAL A 44 -1.63 7.61 2.48
C VAL A 44 -1.52 8.50 1.24
N ASP A 45 -2.30 8.14 0.22
CA ASP A 45 -2.71 9.03 -0.87
C ASP A 45 -3.16 10.40 -0.33
N GLU A 46 -2.51 11.47 -0.78
CA GLU A 46 -2.97 12.87 -0.64
C GLU A 46 -4.45 13.01 -1.07
N THR A 47 -4.92 12.14 -1.95
CA THR A 47 -6.29 12.11 -2.48
C THR A 47 -7.35 11.93 -1.38
N LYS A 48 -7.05 11.17 -0.31
CA LYS A 48 -8.02 10.97 0.78
C LYS A 48 -8.20 12.23 1.61
N GLN A 49 -7.16 13.06 1.73
CA GLN A 49 -7.29 14.38 2.36
C GLN A 49 -8.11 15.33 1.51
N ARG A 50 -7.89 15.35 0.19
CA ARG A 50 -8.63 16.23 -0.73
C ARG A 50 -10.14 15.97 -0.72
N SER A 51 -10.56 14.71 -0.66
CA SER A 51 -12.00 14.39 -0.53
C SER A 51 -12.57 14.84 0.82
N LEU A 52 -11.82 14.69 1.91
CA LEU A 52 -12.24 15.17 3.23
C LEU A 52 -12.35 16.70 3.27
N GLU A 53 -11.42 17.42 2.65
CA GLU A 53 -11.46 18.88 2.51
C GLU A 53 -12.69 19.35 1.72
N ILE A 54 -13.02 18.69 0.61
CA ILE A 54 -14.21 19.00 -0.19
C ILE A 54 -15.49 18.76 0.64
N VAL A 55 -15.57 17.67 1.39
CA VAL A 55 -16.73 17.36 2.23
C VAL A 55 -16.88 18.37 3.37
N LYS A 56 -15.79 18.72 4.05
CA LYS A 56 -15.75 19.77 5.08
C LYS A 56 -16.25 21.11 4.54
N SER A 57 -15.70 21.52 3.39
CA SER A 57 -16.12 22.73 2.68
C SER A 57 -17.62 22.73 2.34
N LYS A 58 -18.18 21.60 1.90
CA LYS A 58 -19.63 21.48 1.62
C LYS A 58 -20.51 21.46 2.86
N LEU A 59 -20.01 20.95 3.99
CA LEU A 59 -20.75 20.88 5.26
C LEU A 59 -20.59 22.15 6.11
N GLY A 60 -19.70 23.07 5.73
CA GLY A 60 -19.43 24.30 6.48
C GLY A 60 -18.71 24.07 7.81
N ILE A 61 -17.93 22.99 7.90
CA ILE A 61 -17.14 22.59 9.09
C ILE A 61 -15.65 22.67 8.75
#